data_AF-A0A7S2QJS8-F1
#
_entry.id   AF-A0A7S2QJS8-F1
#
_cell.length_a   1.000
_cell.length_b   1.000
_cell.length_c   1.000
_cell.angle_alpha   90.00
_cell.angle_beta   90.00
_cell.angle_gamma   90.00
#
_symmetry.space_group_name_H-M   'P 1'
#
loop_
_entity.id
_entity.type
_entity.pdbx_description
1 polymer ?
#
loop_
_entity_poly.entity_id
_entity_poly.type
_entity_poly.pdbx_seq_one_letter_code
_entity_poly.pdbx_strand_id
1 'polypeptide(L)'
;ERRLTGAAKKHVEVFAVNDHSRLQSFGGQPGLSALAEHTVSVFNAVTAIYRNPPTDGAQFQYEIQVVLVGQQTLVDSDPWNGSVTMQGSETDCSSLLDRFNEWGQTQLAAGTSVAYDNRVLLSGRDFDGNTAGLAGLSTMCWPARSGSVNQCGPSSGDVAHCAAVVAHEMGH
;
A
#
# COMPACT_ATOMS: atom_id res chain seq x y z
N GLU A 1 19.64 -14.00 -26.99
CA GLU A 1 19.09 -13.77 -25.65
C GLU A 1 19.36 -12.33 -25.21
N ARG A 2 18.35 -11.53 -24.86
CA ARG A 2 18.58 -10.21 -24.22
C ARG A 2 18.92 -10.47 -22.76
N ARG A 3 20.21 -10.40 -22.42
CA ARG A 3 20.66 -10.35 -21.03
C ARG A 3 21.05 -8.92 -20.70
N LEU A 4 20.63 -8.43 -19.55
CA LEU A 4 21.03 -7.12 -19.03
C LEU A 4 22.51 -7.18 -18.67
N THR A 5 23.35 -6.37 -19.31
CA THR A 5 24.80 -6.33 -19.11
C THR A 5 25.22 -5.37 -17.97
N GLY A 6 24.30 -5.00 -17.07
CA GLY A 6 24.54 -4.13 -15.92
C GLY A 6 23.35 -4.13 -14.93
N ALA A 7 23.55 -3.60 -13.72
CA ALA A 7 22.48 -3.45 -12.72
C ALA A 7 21.48 -2.39 -13.19
N ALA A 8 20.48 -2.81 -13.96
CA ALA A 8 19.44 -1.90 -14.44
C ALA A 8 18.53 -1.48 -13.29
N LYS A 9 18.38 -0.17 -13.12
CA LYS A 9 17.37 0.45 -12.26
C LYS A 9 16.00 -0.21 -12.47
N LYS A 10 15.36 -0.57 -11.37
CA LYS A 10 14.01 -1.15 -11.34
C LYS A 10 13.01 -0.07 -11.00
N HIS A 11 11.88 -0.08 -11.68
CA HIS A 11 10.74 0.75 -11.35
C HIS A 11 9.67 -0.15 -10.75
N VAL A 12 8.99 0.35 -9.73
CA VAL A 12 7.81 -0.31 -9.15
C VAL A 12 6.66 0.68 -9.28
N GLU A 13 5.75 0.40 -10.19
CA GLU A 13 4.54 1.18 -10.41
C GLU A 13 3.51 0.83 -9.33
N VAL A 14 3.25 1.77 -8.42
CA VAL A 14 2.35 1.56 -7.28
C VAL A 14 1.01 2.24 -7.52
N PHE A 15 -0.06 1.46 -7.29
CA PHE A 15 -1.42 1.96 -7.18
C PHE A 15 -1.83 2.06 -5.70
N ALA A 16 -2.06 3.28 -5.22
CA ALA A 16 -2.46 3.53 -3.85
C ALA A 16 -3.99 3.52 -3.71
N VAL A 17 -4.49 2.88 -2.66
CA VAL A 17 -5.92 2.83 -2.35
C VAL A 17 -6.14 3.33 -0.94
N ASN A 18 -7.13 4.19 -0.77
CA ASN A 18 -7.54 4.73 0.52
C ASN A 18 -8.92 4.18 0.84
N ASP A 19 -9.02 3.44 1.94
CA ASP A 19 -10.31 2.90 2.36
C ASP A 19 -11.21 3.98 2.97
N HIS A 20 -12.48 3.63 3.10
CA HIS A 20 -13.49 4.54 3.62
C HIS A 20 -13.18 4.98 5.05
N SER A 21 -12.67 4.09 5.90
CA SER A 21 -12.24 4.45 7.26
C SER A 21 -11.11 5.49 7.27
N ARG A 22 -10.15 5.40 6.33
CA ARG A 22 -9.12 6.42 6.16
C ARG A 22 -9.75 7.74 5.77
N LEU A 23 -10.69 7.75 4.81
CA LEU A 23 -11.43 8.96 4.46
C LEU A 23 -12.13 9.59 5.67
N GLN A 24 -12.80 8.78 6.50
CA GLN A 24 -13.45 9.29 7.71
C GLN A 24 -12.46 9.90 8.71
N SER A 25 -11.25 9.34 8.82
CA SER A 25 -10.20 9.90 9.68
C SER A 25 -9.71 11.29 9.23
N PHE A 26 -9.91 11.65 7.96
CA PHE A 26 -9.65 12.99 7.41
C PHE A 26 -10.89 13.90 7.43
N GLY A 27 -11.98 13.51 8.09
CA GLY A 27 -13.22 14.30 8.17
C GLY A 27 -14.20 14.04 7.03
N GLY A 28 -14.09 12.91 6.34
CA GLY A 28 -15.02 12.51 5.27
C GLY A 28 -14.75 13.22 3.95
N GLN A 29 -15.78 13.37 3.11
CA GLN A 29 -15.67 14.00 1.79
C GLN A 29 -14.98 15.39 1.78
N PRO A 30 -15.22 16.30 2.75
CA PRO A 30 -14.48 17.57 2.82
C PRO A 30 -12.96 17.41 2.94
N GLY A 31 -12.48 16.29 3.51
CA GLY A 31 -11.08 15.96 3.69
C GLY A 31 -10.38 15.31 2.50
N LEU A 32 -11.07 15.11 1.37
CA LEU A 32 -10.52 14.38 0.21
C LEU A 32 -9.21 14.96 -0.31
N SER A 33 -9.07 16.29 -0.39
CA SER A 33 -7.82 16.94 -0.85
C SER A 33 -6.68 16.64 0.12
N ALA A 34 -6.90 16.82 1.42
CA ALA A 34 -5.90 16.57 2.44
C ALA A 34 -5.46 15.11 2.48
N LEU A 35 -6.40 14.17 2.32
CA LEU A 35 -6.11 12.74 2.22
C LEU A 35 -5.28 12.41 0.96
N ALA A 36 -5.62 13.01 -0.19
CA ALA A 36 -4.88 12.80 -1.44
C ALA A 36 -3.44 13.36 -1.35
N GLU A 37 -3.27 14.54 -0.77
CA GLU A 37 -1.96 15.17 -0.51
C GLU A 37 -1.13 14.35 0.49
N HIS A 38 -1.75 13.83 1.54
CA HIS A 38 -1.09 12.93 2.49
C HIS A 38 -0.65 11.63 1.80
N THR A 39 -1.46 11.06 0.91
CA THR A 39 -1.10 9.85 0.15
C THR A 39 0.16 10.10 -0.70
N VAL A 40 0.20 11.21 -1.44
CA VAL A 40 1.38 11.59 -2.23
C VAL A 40 2.60 11.80 -1.32
N SER A 41 2.42 12.43 -0.16
CA SER A 41 3.52 12.66 0.80
C SER A 41 4.11 11.36 1.33
N VAL A 42 3.27 10.35 1.62
CA VAL A 42 3.72 9.01 2.01
C VAL A 42 4.55 8.38 0.90
N PHE A 43 4.10 8.41 -0.36
CA PHE A 43 4.85 7.80 -1.46
C PHE A 43 6.14 8.55 -1.84
N ASN A 44 6.20 9.86 -1.62
CA ASN A 44 7.47 10.61 -1.71
C ASN A 44 8.48 10.08 -0.69
N ALA A 45 8.05 9.85 0.56
CA ALA A 45 8.89 9.29 1.61
C ALA A 45 9.27 7.82 1.35
N VAL A 46 8.34 6.98 0.89
CA VAL A 46 8.62 5.59 0.47
C VAL A 46 9.70 5.56 -0.62
N THR A 47 9.58 6.44 -1.63
CA THR A 47 10.59 6.55 -2.69
C THR A 47 11.95 6.97 -2.14
N ALA A 48 11.99 7.86 -1.15
CA ALA A 48 13.24 8.26 -0.49
C ALA A 48 13.87 7.11 0.30
N ILE A 49 13.07 6.26 0.96
CA ILE A 49 13.53 5.07 1.68
C ILE A 49 14.18 4.07 0.71
N TYR A 50 13.51 3.73 -0.40
CA TYR A 50 14.05 2.77 -1.38
C TYR A 50 15.28 3.28 -2.14
N ARG A 51 15.39 4.61 -2.35
CA ARG A 51 16.57 5.22 -2.98
C ARG A 51 17.79 5.31 -2.06
N ASN A 52 17.58 5.34 -0.75
CA ASN A 52 18.63 5.47 0.25
C ASN A 52 18.57 4.29 1.25
N PRO A 53 18.86 3.05 0.81
CA PRO A 53 18.86 1.90 1.71
C PRO A 53 19.84 2.10 2.88
N PRO A 54 19.59 1.50 4.06
CA PRO A 54 20.44 1.65 5.23
C PRO A 54 21.90 1.28 4.96
N THR A 55 22.82 2.03 5.55
CA THR A 55 24.27 1.88 5.39
C THR A 55 24.87 0.65 6.06
N ASP A 56 24.07 -0.15 6.77
CA ASP A 56 24.50 -1.28 7.60
C ASP A 56 24.79 -2.55 6.78
N GLY A 57 25.31 -2.39 5.56
CA GLY A 57 25.71 -3.47 4.66
C GLY A 57 24.58 -4.10 3.84
N ALA A 58 23.32 -3.78 4.13
CA ALA A 58 22.18 -4.19 3.32
C ALA A 58 22.06 -3.28 2.08
N GLN A 59 22.63 -3.71 0.96
CA GLN A 59 22.46 -3.02 -0.32
C GLN A 59 21.45 -3.78 -1.18
N PHE A 60 20.46 -3.06 -1.72
CA PHE A 60 19.66 -3.61 -2.80
C PHE A 60 20.59 -3.93 -3.98
N GLN A 61 20.41 -5.11 -4.58
CA GLN A 61 21.17 -5.52 -5.77
C GLN A 61 20.96 -4.53 -6.95
N TYR A 62 19.84 -3.82 -6.95
CA TYR A 62 19.45 -2.85 -7.97
C TYR A 62 18.96 -1.56 -7.29
N GLU A 63 19.15 -0.42 -7.97
CA GLU A 63 18.41 0.80 -7.62
C GLU A 63 16.92 0.54 -7.83
N ILE A 64 16.08 0.82 -6.82
CA ILE A 64 14.63 0.71 -6.90
C ILE A 64 14.04 2.12 -6.87
N GLN A 65 13.24 2.45 -7.88
CA GLN A 65 12.43 3.65 -7.91
C GLN A 65 10.95 3.27 -7.80
N VAL A 66 10.36 3.61 -6.67
CA VAL A 66 8.91 3.56 -6.49
C VAL A 66 8.28 4.74 -7.25
N VAL A 67 7.20 4.46 -7.98
CA VAL A 67 6.46 5.44 -8.77
C VAL A 67 4.99 5.31 -8.44
N LEU A 68 4.39 6.34 -7.84
CA LEU A 68 2.94 6.40 -7.66
C LEU A 68 2.29 6.70 -9.02
N VAL A 69 1.67 5.70 -9.63
CA VAL A 69 1.04 5.82 -10.96
C VAL A 69 -0.45 6.19 -10.89
N GLY A 70 -1.06 5.97 -9.73
CA GLY A 70 -2.44 6.37 -9.47
C GLY A 70 -2.80 6.23 -8.00
N GLN A 71 -3.85 6.95 -7.59
CA GLN A 71 -4.48 6.77 -6.29
C GLN A 71 -6.00 6.72 -6.44
N GLN A 72 -6.66 5.93 -5.60
CA GLN A 72 -8.11 5.82 -5.53
C GLN A 72 -8.58 5.90 -4.08
N THR A 73 -9.64 6.67 -3.82
CA THR A 73 -10.27 6.73 -2.51
C THR A 73 -11.68 6.14 -2.59
N LEU A 74 -12.00 5.22 -1.69
CA LEU A 74 -13.31 4.59 -1.57
C LEU A 74 -14.24 5.51 -0.77
N VAL A 75 -15.05 6.30 -1.48
CA VAL A 75 -15.82 7.39 -0.88
C VAL A 75 -17.08 6.90 -0.14
N ASP A 76 -17.80 5.92 -0.70
CA ASP A 76 -19.10 5.51 -0.16
C ASP A 76 -18.97 4.37 0.86
N SER A 77 -18.25 3.31 0.51
CA SER A 77 -18.01 2.16 1.38
C SER A 77 -16.87 1.29 0.84
N ASP A 78 -16.37 0.39 1.68
CA ASP A 78 -15.35 -0.58 1.27
C ASP A 78 -16.00 -1.81 0.61
N PRO A 79 -15.49 -2.27 -0.55
CA PRO A 79 -15.98 -3.47 -1.23
C PRO A 79 -15.94 -4.75 -0.39
N TRP A 80 -15.08 -4.78 0.64
CA TRP A 80 -14.89 -5.92 1.53
C TRP A 80 -15.69 -5.80 2.84
N ASN A 81 -16.53 -4.79 3.01
CA ASN A 81 -17.38 -4.66 4.20
C ASN A 81 -18.24 -5.91 4.41
N GLY A 82 -18.28 -6.38 5.67
CA GLY A 82 -19.00 -7.59 6.06
C GLY A 82 -18.32 -8.92 5.70
N SER A 83 -17.19 -8.89 4.98
CA SER A 83 -16.42 -10.09 4.58
C SER A 83 -15.03 -10.19 5.21
N VAL A 84 -14.60 -9.13 5.89
CA VAL A 84 -13.37 -9.09 6.69
C VAL A 84 -13.68 -9.58 8.10
N THR A 85 -12.84 -10.47 8.60
CA THR A 85 -12.94 -10.98 9.97
C THR A 85 -12.58 -9.89 10.98
N MET A 86 -13.32 -9.83 12.09
CA MET A 86 -13.07 -8.87 13.18
C MET A 86 -12.66 -9.62 14.45
N GLN A 87 -11.66 -9.11 15.16
CA GLN A 87 -11.24 -9.56 16.48
C GLN A 87 -11.66 -8.49 17.51
N GLY A 88 -12.90 -8.60 18.02
CA GLY A 88 -13.48 -7.52 18.83
C GLY A 88 -13.74 -6.27 17.98
N SER A 89 -13.08 -5.16 18.31
CA SER A 89 -13.10 -3.92 17.51
C SER A 89 -11.98 -3.83 16.48
N GLU A 90 -11.00 -4.74 16.53
CA GLU A 90 -9.84 -4.76 15.64
C GLU A 90 -10.14 -5.57 14.38
N THR A 91 -9.49 -5.19 13.28
CA THR A 91 -9.60 -5.84 11.98
C THR A 91 -8.54 -6.92 11.85
N ASP A 92 -8.94 -8.14 11.50
CA ASP A 92 -7.99 -9.21 11.18
C ASP A 92 -7.22 -8.86 9.90
N CYS A 93 -5.93 -8.58 10.04
CA CYS A 93 -5.10 -8.04 8.96
C CYS A 93 -4.95 -9.03 7.80
N SER A 94 -4.86 -10.33 8.10
CA SER A 94 -4.79 -11.40 7.10
C SER A 94 -6.06 -11.47 6.25
N SER A 95 -7.23 -11.46 6.90
CA SER A 95 -8.52 -11.44 6.22
C SER A 95 -8.70 -10.19 5.37
N LEU A 96 -8.21 -9.03 5.82
CA LEU A 96 -8.27 -7.80 5.03
C LEU A 96 -7.36 -7.88 3.79
N LEU A 97 -6.13 -8.37 3.94
CA LEU A 97 -5.18 -8.53 2.83
C LEU A 97 -5.75 -9.45 1.74
N ASP A 98 -6.34 -10.58 2.11
CA ASP A 98 -6.96 -11.51 1.16
C ASP A 98 -8.08 -10.83 0.37
N ARG A 99 -8.99 -10.11 1.04
CA ARG A 99 -10.11 -9.42 0.40
C ARG A 99 -9.64 -8.26 -0.48
N PHE A 100 -8.65 -7.49 -0.02
CA PHE A 100 -8.06 -6.41 -0.80
C PHE A 100 -7.37 -6.96 -2.07
N ASN A 101 -6.73 -8.12 -1.95
CA ASN A 101 -6.08 -8.77 -3.07
C ASN A 101 -7.07 -9.28 -4.13
N GLU A 102 -8.14 -9.96 -3.69
CA GLU A 102 -9.25 -10.41 -4.55
C GLU A 102 -9.89 -9.22 -5.30
N TRP A 103 -10.18 -8.14 -4.56
CA TRP A 103 -10.74 -6.92 -5.15
C TRP A 103 -9.79 -6.30 -6.18
N GLY A 104 -8.52 -6.11 -5.83
CA GLY A 104 -7.53 -5.47 -6.69
C GLY A 104 -7.30 -6.23 -8.00
N GLN A 105 -7.24 -7.56 -7.93
CA GLN A 105 -7.15 -8.41 -9.11
C GLN A 105 -8.39 -8.25 -10.02
N THR A 106 -9.58 -8.18 -9.42
CA THR A 106 -10.83 -7.98 -10.16
C THR A 106 -10.86 -6.62 -10.86
N GLN A 107 -10.41 -5.54 -10.19
CA GLN A 107 -10.34 -4.20 -10.80
C GLN A 107 -9.35 -4.16 -11.98
N LEU A 108 -8.17 -4.77 -11.81
CA LEU A 108 -7.15 -4.82 -12.86
C LEU A 108 -7.65 -5.61 -14.08
N ALA A 109 -8.28 -6.76 -13.86
CA ALA A 109 -8.84 -7.59 -14.93
C ALA A 109 -10.01 -6.90 -15.66
N ALA A 110 -10.80 -6.11 -14.94
CA ALA A 110 -11.89 -5.32 -15.51
C ALA A 110 -11.42 -4.02 -16.21
N GLY A 111 -10.14 -3.64 -16.06
CA GLY A 111 -9.60 -2.39 -16.59
C GLY A 111 -10.17 -1.15 -15.89
N THR A 112 -10.67 -1.28 -14.66
CA THR A 112 -11.25 -0.18 -13.87
C THR A 112 -10.24 0.50 -12.97
N SER A 113 -9.04 -0.08 -12.80
CA SER A 113 -7.88 0.57 -12.19
C SER A 113 -6.84 0.94 -13.24
N VAL A 114 -5.88 1.80 -12.86
CA VAL A 114 -4.62 1.93 -13.61
C VAL A 114 -3.86 0.60 -13.64
N ALA A 115 -2.97 0.41 -14.62
CA ALA A 115 -2.01 -0.68 -14.58
C ALA A 115 -0.96 -0.41 -13.48
N TYR A 116 -0.52 -1.46 -12.79
CA TYR A 116 0.42 -1.35 -11.67
C TYR A 116 1.21 -2.66 -11.48
N ASP A 117 2.38 -2.56 -10.86
CA ASP A 117 3.18 -3.69 -10.38
C ASP A 117 2.75 -4.14 -8.98
N ASN A 118 2.38 -3.17 -8.14
CA ASN A 118 2.02 -3.35 -6.73
C ASN A 118 0.84 -2.46 -6.35
N ARG A 119 -0.01 -2.93 -5.42
CA ARG A 119 -1.10 -2.13 -4.84
C ARG A 119 -0.92 -1.99 -3.34
N VAL A 120 -1.19 -0.80 -2.82
CA VAL A 120 -1.02 -0.49 -1.40
C VAL A 120 -2.32 0.06 -0.86
N LEU A 121 -2.92 -0.63 0.11
CA LEU A 121 -4.02 -0.09 0.88
C LEU A 121 -3.47 0.73 2.05
N LEU A 122 -3.81 2.01 2.09
CA LEU A 122 -3.68 2.86 3.26
C LEU A 122 -5.04 2.86 3.97
N SER A 123 -5.07 2.29 5.17
CA SER A 123 -6.28 2.03 5.93
C SER A 123 -6.37 2.90 7.18
N GLY A 124 -7.57 3.39 7.49
CA GLY A 124 -7.87 4.01 8.78
C GLY A 124 -8.36 3.02 9.83
N ARG A 125 -8.38 1.72 9.54
CA ARG A 125 -8.80 0.67 10.47
C ARG A 125 -7.72 0.43 11.52
N ASP A 126 -8.16 -0.05 12.68
CA ASP A 126 -7.30 -0.61 13.71
C ASP A 126 -7.10 -2.10 13.42
N PHE A 127 -5.87 -2.53 13.22
CA PHE A 127 -5.53 -3.93 12.93
C PHE A 127 -5.31 -4.72 14.22
N ASP A 128 -5.42 -6.04 14.13
CA ASP A 128 -5.35 -6.93 15.28
C ASP A 128 -3.98 -6.92 15.97
N GLY A 129 -4.00 -6.74 17.29
CA GLY A 129 -2.81 -6.68 18.14
C GLY A 129 -1.92 -5.47 17.85
N ASN A 130 -0.65 -5.72 17.54
CA ASN A 130 0.35 -4.68 17.26
C ASN A 130 0.68 -4.58 15.77
N THR A 131 -0.18 -5.12 14.92
CA THR A 131 0.05 -5.23 13.48
C THR A 131 -0.08 -3.84 12.84
N ALA A 132 0.97 -3.33 12.19
CA ALA A 132 0.91 -2.06 11.47
C ALA A 132 0.65 -2.26 9.97
N GLY A 133 1.01 -3.41 9.42
CA GLY A 133 0.80 -3.78 8.03
C GLY A 133 0.94 -5.28 7.80
N LEU A 134 0.58 -5.71 6.59
CA LEU A 134 0.78 -7.08 6.13
C LEU A 134 0.89 -7.14 4.60
N ALA A 135 1.80 -7.98 4.13
CA ALA A 135 1.99 -8.33 2.71
C ALA A 135 2.34 -9.81 2.52
N GLY A 136 2.20 -10.28 1.28
CA GLY A 136 2.69 -11.60 0.88
C GLY A 136 4.20 -11.58 0.60
N LEU A 137 4.90 -12.66 0.97
CA LEU A 137 6.34 -12.78 0.73
C LEU A 137 6.66 -13.01 -0.76
N SER A 138 7.53 -12.17 -1.34
CA SER A 138 8.05 -12.32 -2.70
C SER A 138 6.94 -12.41 -3.76
N THR A 139 5.87 -11.64 -3.58
CA THR A 139 4.70 -11.63 -4.47
C THR A 139 4.66 -10.46 -5.45
N MET A 140 5.70 -9.61 -5.46
CA MET A 140 5.82 -8.47 -6.37
C MET A 140 5.54 -8.88 -7.83
N CYS A 141 4.78 -8.05 -8.55
CA CYS A 141 4.29 -8.30 -9.92
C CYS A 141 3.34 -9.51 -10.10
N TRP A 142 2.95 -10.23 -9.04
CA TRP A 142 1.92 -11.26 -9.13
C TRP A 142 0.53 -10.61 -8.98
N PRO A 143 -0.34 -10.55 -10.02
CA PRO A 143 -1.58 -9.79 -9.94
C PRO A 143 -2.50 -10.16 -8.77
N ALA A 144 -2.54 -11.44 -8.38
CA ALA A 144 -3.37 -11.94 -7.30
C ALA A 144 -2.82 -11.64 -5.90
N ARG A 145 -1.54 -11.28 -5.74
CA ARG A 145 -0.88 -11.22 -4.43
C ARG A 145 0.09 -10.05 -4.23
N SER A 146 0.36 -9.26 -5.27
CA SER A 146 1.23 -8.08 -5.22
C SER A 146 0.52 -6.90 -4.58
N GLY A 147 0.16 -7.07 -3.31
CA GLY A 147 -0.49 -6.03 -2.53
C GLY A 147 -0.13 -6.09 -1.06
N SER A 148 -0.29 -4.95 -0.39
CA SER A 148 -0.16 -4.82 1.06
C SER A 148 -1.30 -4.02 1.67
N VAL A 149 -1.56 -4.23 2.95
CA VAL A 149 -2.48 -3.44 3.77
C VAL A 149 -1.71 -2.79 4.90
N ASN A 150 -1.97 -1.51 5.16
CA ASN A 150 -1.14 -0.67 6.03
C ASN A 150 -2.03 0.27 6.84
N GLN A 151 -1.93 0.22 8.17
CA GLN A 151 -2.64 1.11 9.08
C GLN A 151 -2.01 2.51 9.01
N CYS A 152 -2.63 3.38 8.23
CA CYS A 152 -2.16 4.72 7.94
C CYS A 152 -3.30 5.72 7.98
N GLY A 153 -3.51 6.37 9.12
CA GLY A 153 -4.39 7.51 9.30
C GLY A 153 -3.75 8.53 10.25
N PRO A 154 -4.37 9.70 10.45
CA PRO A 154 -3.86 10.73 11.35
C PRO A 154 -3.67 10.24 12.79
N SER A 155 -4.40 9.20 13.20
CA SER A 155 -4.30 8.56 14.52
C SER A 155 -3.25 7.45 14.60
N SER A 156 -2.79 6.88 13.48
CA SER A 156 -1.81 5.79 13.50
C SER A 156 -0.36 6.29 13.43
N GLY A 157 -0.12 7.49 12.91
CA GLY A 157 1.19 8.11 12.92
C GLY A 157 1.32 9.26 11.93
N ASP A 158 2.54 9.79 11.82
CA ASP A 158 2.87 10.80 10.80
C ASP A 158 3.20 10.16 9.44
N VAL A 159 3.54 10.99 8.46
CA VAL A 159 3.93 10.55 7.12
C VAL A 159 5.13 9.58 7.16
N ALA A 160 6.08 9.80 8.07
CA ALA A 160 7.26 8.95 8.18
C ALA A 160 6.91 7.55 8.72
N HIS A 161 6.01 7.47 9.70
CA HIS A 161 5.47 6.20 10.19
C HIS A 161 4.77 5.43 9.07
N CYS A 162 3.80 6.05 8.39
CA CYS A 162 3.11 5.41 7.27
C CYS A 162 4.08 4.94 6.17
N ALA A 163 5.06 5.76 5.82
CA ALA A 163 6.03 5.43 4.78
C ALA A 163 6.95 4.27 5.18
N ALA A 164 7.36 4.19 6.45
CA ALA A 164 8.15 3.09 6.96
C ALA A 164 7.37 1.77 6.93
N VAL A 165 6.10 1.78 7.33
CA VAL A 165 5.22 0.61 7.24
C VAL A 165 5.05 0.17 5.79
N VAL A 166 4.67 1.08 4.88
CA VAL A 166 4.52 0.75 3.45
C VAL A 166 5.81 0.19 2.85
N ALA A 167 6.97 0.80 3.16
CA ALA A 167 8.25 0.33 2.66
C ALA A 167 8.65 -1.04 3.25
N HIS A 168 8.29 -1.31 4.51
CA HIS A 168 8.47 -2.62 5.13
C HIS A 168 7.64 -3.68 4.40
N GLU A 169 6.33 -3.43 4.22
CA GLU A 169 5.42 -4.38 3.58
C GLU A 169 5.75 -4.61 2.10
N MET A 170 6.17 -3.58 1.37
CA MET A 170 6.66 -3.74 0.00
C MET A 170 8.01 -4.50 -0.08
N GLY A 171 8.73 -4.60 1.04
CA GLY A 171 10.00 -5.31 1.15
C GLY A 171 9.87 -6.82 1.39
N HIS A 172 8.71 -7.28 1.85
CA HIS A 172 8.36 -8.70 1.99
C HIS A 172 8.30 -9.42 0.63
#